data_AF-A0A7L6AMT6-F1
#
_entry.id   AF-A0A7L6AMT6-F1
#
_cell.length_a   1.000
_cell.length_b   1.000
_cell.length_c   1.000
_cell.angle_alpha   90.00
_cell.angle_beta   90.00
_cell.angle_gamma   90.00
#
_symmetry.space_group_name_H-M   'P 1'
#
loop_
_entity.id
_entity.type
_entity.pdbx_description
1 polymer ?
#
loop_
_entity_poly.entity_id
_entity_poly.type
_entity_poly.pdbx_seq_one_letter_code
_entity_poly.pdbx_strand_id
1 'polypeptide(L)'
;MKWYNLQRARLKIYAGRSTEVSNNMFPLHTQWAWTVAHGLGKHPSQTRPANREAFTILQNAIRAGKPANSSHPLWAGTGIYDNAFERLAFYMQLAYTQQSWDLYTKLSLMERIYSDALNNDANWNAVKGLLGFGSYTRTDASNISGNDFLYITASKLAGKDYSNYFAAWGIEISATARAQVVANGVSGQVPAVFYYVDKELPAVMPSAAKAIPLDGVSAWADPAP
;
A
#
# COMPACT_ATOMS: atom_id res chain seq x y z
N MET A 1 -8.49 4.15 -22.55
CA MET A 1 -9.20 4.53 -21.31
C MET A 1 -8.20 5.20 -20.37
N LYS A 2 -8.45 6.42 -19.88
CA LYS A 2 -7.56 7.08 -18.91
C LYS A 2 -7.87 6.54 -17.50
N TRP A 3 -6.98 5.72 -16.94
CA TRP A 3 -7.17 4.99 -15.67
C TRP A 3 -7.35 5.87 -14.41
N TYR A 4 -7.17 7.19 -14.53
CA TYR A 4 -7.43 8.16 -13.46
C TYR A 4 -8.88 8.13 -12.95
N ASN A 5 -9.83 7.76 -13.81
CA ASN A 5 -11.26 7.75 -13.49
C ASN A 5 -11.64 6.71 -12.41
N LEU A 6 -10.77 5.74 -12.13
CA LEU A 6 -11.01 4.69 -11.12
C LEU A 6 -10.27 4.96 -9.80
N GLN A 7 -9.47 6.03 -9.71
CA GLN A 7 -8.79 6.39 -8.47
C GLN A 7 -9.78 6.83 -7.38
N ARG A 8 -9.43 6.51 -6.13
CA ARG A 8 -10.20 6.90 -4.94
C ARG A 8 -9.27 7.59 -3.95
N ALA A 9 -9.70 8.73 -3.42
CA ALA A 9 -8.85 9.58 -2.58
C ALA A 9 -8.32 8.86 -1.33
N ARG A 10 -9.16 8.03 -0.71
CA ARG A 10 -8.79 7.22 0.46
C ARG A 10 -7.84 6.04 0.16
N LEU A 11 -7.54 5.78 -1.11
CA LEU A 11 -6.53 4.80 -1.53
C LEU A 11 -5.23 5.48 -2.00
N LYS A 12 -5.05 6.77 -1.70
CA LYS A 12 -3.85 7.55 -2.03
C LYS A 12 -3.01 7.82 -0.79
N ILE A 13 -1.83 7.22 -0.71
CA ILE A 13 -0.82 7.60 0.28
C ILE A 13 -0.38 9.05 0.06
N TYR A 14 -0.48 9.86 1.11
CA TYR A 14 -0.25 11.31 1.10
C TYR A 14 -0.94 12.04 -0.06
N ALA A 15 -2.19 11.67 -0.34
CA ALA A 15 -3.09 12.35 -1.26
C ALA A 15 -2.46 12.62 -2.65
N GLY A 16 -2.15 13.89 -2.96
CA GLY A 16 -1.63 14.32 -4.27
C GLY A 16 -0.35 13.59 -4.70
N ARG A 17 0.45 13.14 -3.73
CA ARG A 17 1.70 12.39 -3.98
C ARG A 17 1.50 11.02 -4.60
N SER A 18 0.27 10.51 -4.56
CA SER A 18 -0.14 9.24 -5.16
C SER A 18 -1.12 9.41 -6.34
N THR A 19 -1.27 10.62 -6.89
CA THR A 19 -2.13 10.85 -8.07
C THR A 19 -1.59 10.19 -9.33
N GLU A 20 -0.27 10.19 -9.54
CA GLU A 20 0.37 9.46 -10.66
C GLU A 20 0.87 8.06 -10.27
N VAL A 21 0.40 7.55 -9.13
CA VAL A 21 0.87 6.28 -8.55
C VAL A 21 -0.27 5.27 -8.47
N SER A 22 -1.30 5.55 -7.68
CA SER A 22 -2.37 4.59 -7.36
C SER A 22 -3.21 4.14 -8.57
N ASN A 23 -3.23 4.92 -9.66
CA ASN A 23 -3.86 4.54 -10.93
C ASN A 23 -3.07 3.44 -11.65
N ASN A 24 -1.79 3.25 -11.37
CA ASN A 24 -0.97 2.25 -12.07
C ASN A 24 -1.28 0.82 -11.64
N MET A 25 -2.07 0.61 -10.57
CA MET A 25 -2.53 -0.72 -10.18
C MET A 25 -3.37 -1.38 -11.29
N PHE A 26 -4.13 -0.60 -12.08
CA PHE A 26 -4.95 -1.12 -13.17
C PHE A 26 -4.13 -1.61 -14.38
N PRO A 27 -3.22 -0.80 -14.97
CA PRO A 27 -2.36 -1.29 -16.05
C PRO A 27 -1.39 -2.36 -15.59
N LEU A 28 -0.86 -2.31 -14.35
CA LEU A 28 0.01 -3.38 -13.83
C LEU A 28 -0.76 -4.69 -13.65
N HIS A 29 -1.99 -4.67 -13.12
CA HIS A 29 -2.81 -5.88 -13.06
C HIS A 29 -3.10 -6.45 -14.46
N THR A 30 -3.41 -5.58 -15.42
CA THR A 30 -3.63 -5.98 -16.83
C THR A 30 -2.37 -6.65 -17.41
N GLN A 31 -1.19 -6.09 -17.15
CA GLN A 31 0.08 -6.65 -17.58
C GLN A 31 0.37 -7.99 -16.90
N TRP A 32 0.20 -8.07 -15.57
CA TRP A 32 0.35 -9.31 -14.82
C TRP A 32 -0.55 -10.42 -15.38
N ALA A 33 -1.83 -10.13 -15.60
CA ALA A 33 -2.79 -11.10 -16.15
C ALA A 33 -2.38 -11.57 -17.56
N TRP A 34 -1.88 -10.65 -18.39
CA TRP A 34 -1.34 -11.01 -19.70
C TRP A 34 -0.13 -11.94 -19.58
N THR A 35 0.80 -11.64 -18.68
CA THR A 35 2.01 -12.43 -18.41
C THR A 35 1.69 -13.83 -17.90
N VAL A 36 0.70 -13.96 -17.01
CA VAL A 36 0.22 -15.26 -16.53
C VAL A 36 -0.36 -16.09 -17.69
N ALA A 37 -1.09 -15.44 -18.62
CA ALA A 37 -1.72 -16.13 -19.74
C ALA A 37 -0.76 -16.49 -20.90
N HIS A 38 0.29 -15.68 -21.13
CA HIS A 38 1.16 -15.81 -22.32
C HIS A 38 2.61 -16.16 -22.00
N GLY A 39 2.98 -16.23 -20.72
CA GLY A 39 4.36 -16.43 -20.28
C GLY A 39 5.24 -15.18 -20.42
N LEU A 40 6.52 -15.32 -20.03
CA LEU A 40 7.49 -14.23 -19.89
C LEU A 40 8.10 -13.73 -21.22
N GLY A 41 7.65 -14.24 -22.37
CA GLY A 41 8.33 -14.03 -23.65
C GLY A 41 8.39 -12.56 -24.13
N LYS A 42 7.44 -11.71 -23.71
CA LYS A 42 7.39 -10.26 -24.02
C LYS A 42 6.57 -9.48 -22.99
N HIS A 43 7.16 -9.04 -21.87
CA HIS A 43 6.47 -8.19 -20.90
C HIS A 43 6.33 -6.73 -21.41
N PRO A 44 5.15 -6.08 -21.36
CA PRO A 44 4.97 -4.71 -21.90
C PRO A 44 5.65 -3.59 -21.09
N SER A 45 6.10 -3.84 -19.86
CA SER A 45 6.85 -2.86 -19.06
C SER A 45 7.86 -3.55 -18.15
N GLN A 46 9.16 -3.37 -18.41
CA GLN A 46 10.28 -3.92 -17.61
C GLN A 46 10.90 -2.90 -16.65
N THR A 47 10.28 -1.72 -16.52
CA THR A 47 10.89 -0.56 -15.83
C THR A 47 10.06 -0.05 -14.67
N ARG A 48 8.92 -0.70 -14.35
CA ARG A 48 8.00 -0.28 -13.28
C ARG A 48 7.42 -1.50 -12.55
N PRO A 49 7.33 -1.46 -11.20
CA PRO A 49 7.82 -0.40 -10.31
C PRO A 49 9.36 -0.38 -10.18
N ALA A 50 9.92 0.75 -9.73
CA ALA A 50 11.35 0.93 -9.47
C ALA A 50 11.72 0.33 -8.10
N ASN A 51 11.70 -1.02 -8.01
CA ASN A 51 11.80 -1.74 -6.75
C ASN A 51 13.13 -1.51 -6.02
N ARG A 52 14.25 -1.57 -6.75
CA ARG A 52 15.60 -1.44 -6.17
C ARG A 52 15.84 -0.03 -5.64
N GLU A 53 15.38 0.97 -6.37
CA GLU A 53 15.44 2.38 -6.00
C GLU A 53 14.58 2.65 -4.77
N ALA A 54 13.33 2.15 -4.74
CA ALA A 54 12.47 2.22 -3.57
C ALA A 54 13.15 1.59 -2.34
N PHE A 55 13.64 0.36 -2.46
CA PHE A 55 14.35 -0.33 -1.37
C PHE A 55 15.54 0.49 -0.86
N THR A 56 16.33 1.05 -1.78
CA THR A 56 17.50 1.88 -1.43
C THR A 56 17.09 3.12 -0.65
N ILE A 57 16.03 3.81 -1.07
CA ILE A 57 15.48 4.98 -0.36
C ILE A 57 15.03 4.59 1.05
N LEU A 58 14.30 3.48 1.19
CA LEU A 58 13.78 3.01 2.47
C LEU A 58 14.93 2.64 3.43
N GLN A 59 15.90 1.85 2.99
CA GLN A 59 17.04 1.46 3.83
C GLN A 59 17.86 2.65 4.28
N ASN A 60 18.12 3.61 3.39
CA ASN A 60 18.83 4.84 3.75
C ASN A 60 18.04 5.70 4.75
N ALA A 61 16.72 5.78 4.58
CA ALA A 61 15.86 6.54 5.48
C ALA A 61 15.81 5.89 6.88
N ILE A 62 15.69 4.56 6.95
CA ILE A 62 15.71 3.80 8.21
C ILE A 62 17.06 3.96 8.91
N ARG A 63 18.17 3.79 8.18
CA ARG A 63 19.53 4.01 8.71
C ARG A 63 19.74 5.42 9.26
N ALA A 64 19.14 6.42 8.60
CA ALA A 64 19.21 7.81 9.02
C ALA A 64 18.16 8.21 10.07
N GLY A 65 17.37 7.26 10.59
CA GLY A 65 16.33 7.52 11.59
C GLY A 65 15.24 8.48 11.10
N LYS A 66 14.92 8.49 9.81
CA LYS A 66 13.91 9.39 9.26
C LYS A 66 12.51 8.99 9.74
N PRO A 67 11.69 9.94 10.22
CA PRO A 67 10.35 9.63 10.69
C PRO A 67 9.42 9.28 9.53
N ALA A 68 8.39 8.49 9.84
CA ALA A 68 7.27 8.23 8.95
C ALA A 68 6.32 9.44 8.94
N ASN A 69 6.53 10.35 7.98
CA ASN A 69 5.69 11.52 7.72
C ASN A 69 5.90 12.04 6.29
N SER A 70 5.21 13.12 5.93
CA SER A 70 5.32 13.75 4.62
C SER A 70 6.72 14.31 4.30
N SER A 71 7.67 14.33 5.24
CA SER A 71 9.06 14.71 4.97
C SER A 71 9.97 13.51 4.71
N HIS A 72 9.44 12.29 4.78
CA HIS A 72 10.19 11.07 4.47
C HIS A 72 10.70 11.09 3.01
N PRO A 73 11.96 10.72 2.72
CA PRO A 73 12.56 10.87 1.39
C PRO A 73 11.77 10.25 0.22
N LEU A 74 11.11 9.10 0.44
CA LEU A 74 10.25 8.48 -0.57
C LEU A 74 9.08 9.39 -0.97
N TRP A 75 8.53 10.13 -0.01
CA TRP A 75 7.30 10.89 -0.17
C TRP A 75 7.55 12.39 -0.33
N ALA A 76 8.67 12.95 0.14
CA ALA A 76 8.88 14.39 0.30
C ALA A 76 8.64 15.22 -0.98
N GLY A 77 9.03 14.68 -2.15
CA GLY A 77 8.84 15.34 -3.44
C GLY A 77 7.36 15.60 -3.77
N THR A 78 7.06 16.81 -4.25
CA THR A 78 5.71 17.28 -4.58
C THR A 78 5.49 17.44 -6.08
N GLY A 79 6.51 17.23 -6.90
CA GLY A 79 6.40 17.16 -8.34
C GLY A 79 5.48 16.03 -8.80
N ILE A 80 4.89 16.21 -9.98
CA ILE A 80 3.86 15.31 -10.54
C ILE A 80 4.37 13.85 -10.62
N TYR A 81 5.65 13.67 -10.96
CA TYR A 81 6.28 12.35 -11.12
C TYR A 81 7.37 12.04 -10.09
N ASP A 82 7.51 12.87 -9.04
CA ASP A 82 8.54 12.66 -8.02
C ASP A 82 8.36 11.29 -7.39
N ASN A 83 9.41 10.46 -7.49
CA ASN A 83 9.43 9.08 -7.01
C ASN A 83 8.21 8.24 -7.43
N ALA A 84 7.57 8.52 -8.57
CA ALA A 84 6.30 7.88 -8.91
C ALA A 84 6.41 6.35 -9.02
N PHE A 85 7.53 5.82 -9.52
CA PHE A 85 7.73 4.38 -9.69
C PHE A 85 8.21 3.69 -8.41
N GLU A 86 8.91 4.41 -7.55
CA GLU A 86 9.34 3.97 -6.24
C GLU A 86 8.16 3.93 -5.28
N ARG A 87 7.28 4.94 -5.34
CA ARG A 87 6.00 4.95 -4.62
C ARG A 87 5.05 3.88 -5.15
N LEU A 88 5.12 3.54 -6.44
CA LEU A 88 4.36 2.43 -7.00
C LEU A 88 4.79 1.08 -6.42
N ALA A 89 6.06 0.94 -6.05
CA ALA A 89 6.55 -0.24 -5.37
C ALA A 89 5.77 -0.51 -4.07
N PHE A 90 5.42 0.52 -3.29
CA PHE A 90 4.62 0.34 -2.06
C PHE A 90 3.32 -0.42 -2.32
N TYR A 91 2.59 -0.04 -3.38
CA TYR A 91 1.34 -0.69 -3.72
C TYR A 91 1.61 -2.16 -4.12
N MET A 92 2.56 -2.42 -5.01
CA MET A 92 2.89 -3.80 -5.38
C MET A 92 3.29 -4.66 -4.18
N GLN A 93 4.11 -4.10 -3.29
CA GLN A 93 4.59 -4.75 -2.08
C GLN A 93 3.46 -5.04 -1.09
N LEU A 94 2.47 -4.14 -0.98
CA LEU A 94 1.27 -4.36 -0.17
C LEU A 94 0.40 -5.51 -0.73
N ALA A 95 0.31 -5.70 -2.05
CA ALA A 95 -0.35 -6.89 -2.59
C ALA A 95 0.42 -8.19 -2.26
N TYR A 96 1.76 -8.13 -2.25
CA TYR A 96 2.60 -9.28 -1.92
C TYR A 96 2.48 -9.69 -0.44
N THR A 97 2.25 -8.76 0.49
CA THR A 97 2.01 -9.12 1.90
C THR A 97 0.76 -10.00 2.10
N GLN A 98 -0.18 -9.95 1.16
CA GLN A 98 -1.40 -10.77 1.18
C GLN A 98 -1.42 -11.85 0.08
N GLN A 99 -0.35 -11.96 -0.72
CA GLN A 99 -0.25 -12.88 -1.85
C GLN A 99 -1.48 -12.81 -2.79
N SER A 100 -2.05 -11.62 -2.98
CA SER A 100 -3.31 -11.49 -3.72
C SER A 100 -3.50 -10.10 -4.34
N TRP A 101 -3.76 -10.08 -5.65
CA TRP A 101 -4.23 -8.88 -6.35
C TRP A 101 -5.64 -8.47 -5.92
N ASP A 102 -6.45 -9.42 -5.44
CA ASP A 102 -7.80 -9.16 -4.95
C ASP A 102 -7.83 -8.19 -3.77
N LEU A 103 -6.68 -7.98 -3.12
CA LEU A 103 -6.51 -6.90 -2.16
C LEU A 103 -7.07 -5.59 -2.70
N TYR A 104 -6.72 -5.18 -3.92
CA TYR A 104 -7.17 -3.89 -4.46
C TYR A 104 -8.63 -3.85 -4.84
N THR A 105 -9.19 -4.99 -5.25
CA THR A 105 -10.64 -5.14 -5.43
C THR A 105 -11.35 -4.97 -4.10
N LYS A 106 -10.89 -5.66 -3.03
CA LYS A 106 -11.46 -5.57 -1.68
C LYS A 106 -11.35 -4.16 -1.11
N LEU A 107 -10.19 -3.53 -1.20
CA LEU A 107 -9.97 -2.14 -0.76
C LEU A 107 -10.88 -1.17 -1.52
N SER A 108 -11.06 -1.35 -2.83
CA SER A 108 -11.96 -0.52 -3.63
C SER A 108 -13.43 -0.70 -3.23
N LEU A 109 -13.86 -1.93 -2.92
CA LEU A 109 -15.20 -2.21 -2.42
C LEU A 109 -15.42 -1.61 -1.04
N MET A 110 -14.49 -1.81 -0.11
CA MET A 110 -14.53 -1.21 1.23
C MET A 110 -14.63 0.31 1.15
N GLU A 111 -13.85 0.95 0.28
CA GLU A 111 -13.85 2.41 0.13
C GLU A 111 -15.16 2.92 -0.47
N ARG A 112 -15.78 2.18 -1.40
CA ARG A 112 -17.10 2.51 -1.96
C ARG A 112 -18.22 2.38 -0.92
N ILE A 113 -18.24 1.29 -0.14
CA ILE A 113 -19.19 1.10 0.96
C ILE A 113 -18.99 2.22 1.99
N TYR A 114 -17.74 2.54 2.32
CA TYR A 114 -17.41 3.65 3.21
C TYR A 114 -17.95 4.98 2.69
N SER A 115 -17.73 5.32 1.41
CA SER A 115 -18.28 6.53 0.77
C SER A 115 -19.80 6.62 0.91
N ASP A 116 -20.50 5.54 0.59
CA ASP A 116 -21.97 5.52 0.65
C ASP A 116 -22.48 5.68 2.09
N ALA A 117 -21.77 5.09 3.04
CA ALA A 117 -22.11 5.17 4.45
C ALA A 117 -21.95 6.57 5.06
N LEU A 118 -21.10 7.43 4.47
CA LEU A 118 -20.91 8.80 4.95
C LEU A 118 -22.12 9.72 4.69
N ASN A 119 -23.12 9.27 3.91
CA ASN A 119 -24.30 10.07 3.58
C ASN A 119 -25.11 10.50 4.83
N ASN A 120 -25.19 9.66 5.87
CA ASN A 120 -25.85 9.99 7.13
C ASN A 120 -25.39 9.08 8.29
N ASP A 121 -25.70 9.45 9.52
CA ASP A 121 -25.27 8.73 10.73
C ASP A 121 -25.87 7.32 10.84
N ALA A 122 -27.09 7.09 10.34
CA ALA A 122 -27.71 5.77 10.37
C ALA A 122 -26.97 4.79 9.46
N ASN A 123 -26.67 5.19 8.21
CA ASN A 123 -25.88 4.39 7.28
C ASN A 123 -24.48 4.11 7.84
N TRP A 124 -23.82 5.13 8.40
CA TRP A 124 -22.50 4.97 9.01
C TRP A 124 -22.51 3.96 10.16
N ASN A 125 -23.44 4.11 11.10
CA ASN A 125 -23.53 3.22 12.26
C ASN A 125 -23.88 1.77 11.85
N ALA A 126 -24.62 1.57 10.75
CA ALA A 126 -24.94 0.24 10.24
C ALA A 126 -23.72 -0.53 9.71
N VAL A 127 -22.70 0.16 9.18
CA VAL A 127 -21.57 -0.51 8.47
C VAL A 127 -20.21 -0.33 9.12
N LYS A 128 -19.99 0.68 9.97
CA LYS A 128 -18.64 1.04 10.47
C LYS A 128 -17.92 -0.14 11.12
N GLY A 129 -18.65 -0.97 11.88
CA GLY A 129 -18.09 -2.17 12.51
C GLY A 129 -17.63 -3.22 11.50
N LEU A 130 -18.39 -3.42 10.42
CA LEU A 130 -18.08 -4.38 9.35
C LEU A 130 -16.81 -3.97 8.60
N LEU A 131 -16.60 -2.66 8.43
CA LEU A 131 -15.43 -2.10 7.75
C LEU A 131 -14.18 -1.97 8.65
N GLY A 132 -14.30 -2.22 9.96
CA GLY A 132 -13.19 -2.07 10.92
C GLY A 132 -13.01 -0.65 11.47
N PHE A 133 -14.05 0.17 11.46
CA PHE A 133 -14.09 1.55 11.94
C PHE A 133 -15.04 1.72 13.14
N GLY A 134 -15.16 0.69 13.99
CA GLY A 134 -16.14 0.65 15.08
C GLY A 134 -16.11 1.85 16.02
N SER A 135 -14.94 2.44 16.29
CA SER A 135 -14.76 3.58 17.19
C SER A 135 -14.85 4.95 16.48
N TYR A 136 -14.94 4.98 15.15
CA TYR A 136 -15.01 6.25 14.41
C TYR A 136 -16.44 6.81 14.41
N THR A 137 -16.58 8.11 14.71
CA THR A 137 -17.80 8.85 14.39
C THR A 137 -17.87 9.11 12.88
N ARG A 138 -19.05 9.46 12.35
CA ARG A 138 -19.17 9.82 10.91
C ARG A 138 -18.34 11.07 10.57
N THR A 139 -18.22 12.00 11.51
CA THR A 139 -17.40 13.20 11.37
C THR A 139 -15.92 12.84 11.27
N ASP A 140 -15.41 12.00 12.17
CA ASP A 140 -14.03 11.52 12.09
C ASP A 140 -13.79 10.74 10.79
N ALA A 141 -14.78 9.91 10.41
CA ALA A 141 -14.73 9.11 9.21
C ALA A 141 -14.69 9.96 7.93
N SER A 142 -15.41 11.09 7.89
CA SER A 142 -15.38 12.05 6.78
C SER A 142 -14.01 12.73 6.62
N ASN A 143 -13.27 12.89 7.72
CA ASN A 143 -11.97 13.56 7.76
C ASN A 143 -10.77 12.60 7.72
N ILE A 144 -11.00 11.30 7.51
CA ILE A 144 -9.94 10.31 7.50
C ILE A 144 -8.94 10.56 6.35
N SER A 145 -7.65 10.41 6.64
CA SER A 145 -6.61 10.45 5.62
C SER A 145 -6.60 9.17 4.77
N GLY A 146 -6.04 9.24 3.55
CA GLY A 146 -5.82 8.03 2.75
C GLY A 146 -4.83 7.06 3.39
N ASN A 147 -3.87 7.56 4.16
CA ASN A 147 -2.93 6.72 4.92
C ASN A 147 -3.67 5.87 5.96
N ASP A 148 -4.48 6.52 6.81
CA ASP A 148 -5.20 5.87 7.88
C ASP A 148 -6.25 4.90 7.35
N PHE A 149 -6.99 5.29 6.31
CA PHE A 149 -7.96 4.41 5.66
C PHE A 149 -7.28 3.14 5.14
N LEU A 150 -6.18 3.28 4.40
CA LEU A 150 -5.47 2.14 3.83
C LEU A 150 -4.86 1.26 4.93
N TYR A 151 -4.29 1.85 5.98
CA TYR A 151 -3.76 1.11 7.13
C TYR A 151 -4.83 0.29 7.85
N ILE A 152 -5.97 0.90 8.21
CA ILE A 152 -7.05 0.22 8.93
C ILE A 152 -7.62 -0.91 8.08
N THR A 153 -7.91 -0.65 6.81
CA THR A 153 -8.54 -1.63 5.92
C THR A 153 -7.59 -2.76 5.54
N ALA A 154 -6.31 -2.48 5.27
CA ALA A 154 -5.31 -3.53 5.04
C ALA A 154 -5.12 -4.42 6.28
N SER A 155 -5.08 -3.81 7.47
CA SER A 155 -4.97 -4.54 8.74
C SER A 155 -6.19 -5.41 9.00
N LYS A 156 -7.39 -4.88 8.75
CA LYS A 156 -8.65 -5.62 8.86
C LYS A 156 -8.70 -6.83 7.92
N LEU A 157 -8.27 -6.66 6.67
CA LEU A 157 -8.27 -7.74 5.67
C LEU A 157 -7.27 -8.85 6.00
N ALA A 158 -6.09 -8.49 6.54
CA ALA A 158 -5.06 -9.48 6.87
C ALA A 158 -5.21 -10.09 8.27
N GLY A 159 -6.02 -9.50 9.15
CA GLY A 159 -6.08 -9.86 10.56
C GLY A 159 -4.79 -9.59 11.34
N LYS A 160 -3.96 -8.65 10.86
CA LYS A 160 -2.63 -8.32 11.41
C LYS A 160 -2.44 -6.81 11.45
N ASP A 161 -1.61 -6.33 12.37
CA ASP A 161 -1.25 -4.92 12.44
C ASP A 161 -0.14 -4.59 11.41
N TYR A 162 -0.41 -3.62 10.54
CA TYR A 162 0.53 -3.09 9.55
C TYR A 162 1.38 -1.91 10.04
N SER A 163 1.31 -1.52 11.32
CA SER A 163 1.93 -0.29 11.81
C SER A 163 3.44 -0.24 11.56
N ASN A 164 4.15 -1.34 11.84
CA ASN A 164 5.58 -1.46 11.54
C ASN A 164 5.89 -1.42 10.05
N TYR A 165 5.06 -2.08 9.24
CA TYR A 165 5.21 -2.08 7.78
C TYR A 165 5.05 -0.66 7.22
N PHE A 166 3.97 0.05 7.57
CA PHE A 166 3.73 1.41 7.10
C PHE A 166 4.81 2.38 7.57
N ALA A 167 5.29 2.24 8.82
CA ALA A 167 6.40 3.03 9.34
C ALA A 167 7.69 2.82 8.53
N ALA A 168 8.04 1.58 8.20
CA ALA A 168 9.20 1.27 7.36
C ALA A 168 9.09 1.84 5.94
N TRP A 169 7.87 1.99 5.43
CA TRP A 169 7.57 2.67 4.16
C TRP A 169 7.49 4.20 4.28
N GLY A 170 7.72 4.77 5.46
CA GLY A 170 7.68 6.22 5.70
C GLY A 170 6.27 6.81 5.72
N ILE A 171 5.25 6.00 6.02
CA ILE A 171 3.84 6.38 5.96
C ILE A 171 3.34 6.66 7.38
N GLU A 172 2.90 7.88 7.60
CA GLU A 172 2.31 8.32 8.86
C GLU A 172 0.94 7.68 9.07
N ILE A 173 0.72 7.23 10.30
CA ILE A 173 -0.55 6.71 10.80
C ILE A 173 -0.93 7.49 12.05
N SER A 174 -2.16 8.00 12.12
CA SER A 174 -2.64 8.72 13.29
C SER A 174 -2.75 7.82 14.53
N ALA A 175 -2.72 8.42 15.73
CA ALA A 175 -2.96 7.69 16.96
C ALA A 175 -4.37 7.04 16.98
N THR A 176 -5.37 7.74 16.44
CA THR A 176 -6.75 7.24 16.28
C THR A 176 -6.80 5.97 15.44
N ALA A 177 -6.09 5.95 14.31
CA ALA A 177 -6.09 4.78 13.43
C ALA A 177 -5.41 3.57 14.09
N ARG A 178 -4.30 3.78 14.80
CA ARG A 178 -3.63 2.71 15.59
C ARG A 178 -4.55 2.15 16.66
N ALA A 179 -5.21 3.02 17.42
CA ALA A 179 -6.16 2.61 18.45
C ALA A 179 -7.33 1.81 17.85
N GLN A 180 -7.82 2.20 16.67
CA GLN A 180 -8.87 1.46 15.96
C GLN A 180 -8.42 0.08 15.49
N VAL A 181 -7.19 -0.07 14.99
CA VAL A 181 -6.66 -1.39 14.61
C VAL A 181 -6.54 -2.29 15.85
N VAL A 182 -6.04 -1.78 16.98
CA VAL A 182 -6.04 -2.49 18.25
C VAL A 182 -7.47 -2.89 18.68
N ALA A 183 -8.44 -1.97 18.58
CA ALA A 183 -9.84 -2.23 18.92
C ALA A 183 -10.52 -3.26 18.00
N ASN A 184 -10.00 -3.48 16.78
CA ASN A 184 -10.47 -4.54 15.89
C ASN A 184 -10.00 -5.93 16.32
N GLY A 185 -9.21 -6.05 17.38
CA GLY A 185 -8.73 -7.33 17.92
C GLY A 185 -7.71 -8.03 17.02
N VAL A 186 -6.99 -7.28 16.16
CA VAL A 186 -5.91 -7.87 15.38
C VAL A 186 -4.75 -8.26 16.29
N SER A 187 -4.19 -9.44 16.06
CA SER A 187 -3.05 -9.96 16.80
C SER A 187 -1.88 -10.18 15.85
N GLY A 188 -0.67 -9.80 16.29
CA GLY A 188 0.55 -9.97 15.51
C GLY A 188 0.81 -8.84 14.51
N GLN A 189 2.09 -8.71 14.15
CA GLN A 189 2.59 -7.66 13.28
C GLN A 189 2.87 -8.21 11.88
N VAL A 190 2.61 -7.40 10.86
CA VAL A 190 3.19 -7.62 9.54
C VAL A 190 4.67 -7.22 9.61
N PRO A 191 5.59 -8.10 9.20
CA PRO A 191 7.01 -7.80 9.28
C PRO A 191 7.38 -6.67 8.30
N ALA A 192 8.29 -5.80 8.73
CA ALA A 192 8.86 -4.75 7.89
C ALA A 192 9.88 -5.37 6.93
N VAL A 193 9.39 -5.83 5.78
CA VAL A 193 10.20 -6.44 4.73
C VAL A 193 9.85 -5.87 3.36
N PHE A 194 10.78 -6.05 2.43
CA PHE A 194 10.63 -5.80 1.01
C PHE A 194 10.71 -7.13 0.26
N TYR A 195 9.65 -7.53 -0.42
CA TYR A 195 9.65 -8.71 -1.28
C TYR A 195 10.52 -8.44 -2.50
N TYR A 196 11.54 -9.29 -2.70
CA TYR A 196 12.43 -9.19 -3.84
C TYR A 196 11.64 -9.39 -5.13
N VAL A 197 11.77 -8.41 -6.02
CA VAL A 197 11.23 -8.43 -7.37
C VAL A 197 12.34 -7.92 -8.26
N ASP A 198 12.73 -8.73 -9.24
CA ASP A 198 13.67 -8.29 -10.27
C ASP A 198 13.02 -7.18 -11.13
N LYS A 199 13.68 -6.68 -12.15
CA LYS A 199 13.22 -5.57 -12.99
C LYS A 199 11.77 -5.73 -13.52
N GLU A 200 11.31 -6.96 -13.70
CA GLU A 200 10.00 -7.26 -14.26
C GLU A 200 8.93 -7.53 -13.21
N LEU A 201 7.68 -7.15 -13.52
CA LEU A 201 6.51 -7.55 -12.76
C LEU A 201 6.38 -9.08 -12.81
N PRO A 202 6.44 -9.79 -11.66
CA PRO A 202 6.58 -11.22 -11.68
C PRO A 202 5.22 -11.88 -11.96
N ALA A 203 5.22 -12.94 -12.78
CA ALA A 203 4.01 -13.73 -13.04
C ALA A 203 3.47 -14.40 -11.76
N VAL A 204 4.38 -14.80 -10.88
CA VAL A 204 4.09 -15.38 -9.56
C VAL A 204 4.51 -14.37 -8.50
N MET A 205 3.60 -14.05 -7.56
CA MET A 205 3.93 -13.14 -6.47
C MET A 205 5.11 -13.69 -5.65
N PRO A 206 6.06 -12.85 -5.22
CA PRO A 206 7.19 -13.32 -4.43
C PRO A 206 6.72 -13.79 -3.06
N SER A 207 7.22 -14.93 -2.60
CA SER A 207 6.93 -15.43 -1.25
C SER A 207 7.78 -14.74 -0.19
N ALA A 208 7.42 -14.93 1.09
CA ALA A 208 8.20 -14.41 2.22
C ALA A 208 9.64 -14.95 2.27
N ALA A 209 9.92 -16.10 1.62
CA ALA A 209 11.28 -16.64 1.51
C ALA A 209 12.20 -15.78 0.62
N LYS A 210 11.62 -14.92 -0.23
CA LYS A 210 12.34 -13.95 -1.07
C LYS A 210 12.19 -12.53 -0.52
N ALA A 211 11.91 -12.36 0.76
CA ALA A 211 11.78 -11.04 1.38
C ALA A 211 13.07 -10.61 2.07
N ILE A 212 13.43 -9.33 1.91
CA ILE A 212 14.60 -8.69 2.52
C ILE A 212 14.11 -7.80 3.67
N PRO A 213 14.71 -7.86 4.87
CA PRO A 213 14.36 -6.96 5.96
C PRO A 213 14.54 -5.49 5.59
N LEU A 214 13.60 -4.64 6.03
CA LEU A 214 13.72 -3.19 6.02
C LEU A 214 14.22 -2.73 7.41
N ASP A 215 15.53 -2.78 7.59
CA ASP A 215 16.25 -2.64 8.87
C ASP A 215 17.37 -1.59 8.83
N GLY A 216 17.58 -0.95 7.67
CA GLY A 216 18.64 0.02 7.42
C GLY A 216 20.02 -0.59 7.13
N VAL A 217 20.19 -1.92 7.21
CA VAL A 217 21.50 -2.60 7.05
C VAL A 217 21.50 -3.67 5.96
N SER A 218 20.39 -4.36 5.75
CA SER A 218 20.24 -5.39 4.72
C SER A 218 20.47 -4.82 3.32
N ALA A 219 21.19 -5.56 2.48
CA ALA A 219 21.53 -5.15 1.12
C ALA A 219 20.56 -5.74 0.09
N TRP A 220 20.43 -5.06 -1.05
CA TRP A 220 19.79 -5.66 -2.22
C TRP A 220 20.71 -6.73 -2.79
N ALA A 221 20.33 -7.99 -2.64
CA ALA A 221 21.06 -9.14 -3.17
C ALA A 221 20.19 -9.84 -4.21
N ASP A 222 20.64 -9.83 -5.46
CA ASP A 222 19.99 -10.60 -6.51
C ASP A 222 20.15 -12.09 -6.15
N PRO A 223 19.06 -12.90 -6.16
CA PRO A 223 19.16 -14.32 -5.89
C PRO A 223 20.09 -14.95 -6.93
N ALA A 224 20.95 -15.87 -6.47
CA ALA A 224 21.84 -16.60 -7.35
C ALA A 224 21.04 -17.27 -8.49
N PRO A 225 21.57 -17.27 -9.73
CA PRO A 225 20.90 -17.85 -10.89
C PRO A 225 20.60 -19.34 -10.72
#